data_AF-A0A3D3EM75-F1
#
_entry.id   AF-A0A3D3EM75-F1
#
_cell.length_a   1.000
_cell.length_b   1.000
_cell.length_c   1.000
_cell.angle_alpha   90.00
_cell.angle_beta   90.00
_cell.angle_gamma   90.00
#
_symmetry.space_group_name_H-M   'P 1'
#
loop_
_entity.id
_entity.type
_entity.pdbx_description
1 polymer ?
#
loop_
_entity_poly.entity_id
_entity_poly.type
_entity_poly.pdbx_seq_one_letter_code
_entity_poly.pdbx_strand_id
1 'polypeptide(L)'
;KRFIKYRERLGFENFAVNILGNILAFAPFGFLLPMLKKSYRHFFVIAPLSALFSLSIELVQLYTRVGIFDVDDILLNSIGGILGYLAFTILHFIFRRKHKETNVKKGD
;
A
#
# COMPACT_ATOMS: atom_id res chain seq x y z
N LYS A 1 26.14 14.16 28.76
CA LYS A 1 25.51 12.81 28.87
C LYS A 1 23.96 12.80 28.71
N ARG A 2 23.29 13.90 28.34
CA ARG A 2 21.80 13.98 28.22
C ARG A 2 21.25 13.74 26.80
N PHE A 3 22.12 13.77 25.78
CA PHE A 3 21.74 13.70 24.35
C PHE A 3 21.81 12.30 23.73
N ILE A 4 22.17 11.26 24.49
CA ILE A 4 22.30 9.89 23.94
C ILE A 4 21.01 9.09 24.22
N LYS A 5 20.33 9.35 25.34
CA LYS A 5 19.15 8.59 25.79
C LYS A 5 17.84 8.98 25.08
N TYR A 6 17.84 10.05 24.28
CA TYR A 6 16.68 10.47 23.47
C TYR A 6 16.81 10.13 21.97
N ARG A 7 18.01 9.81 21.47
CA ARG A 7 18.21 9.48 20.05
C ARG A 7 17.58 8.15 19.65
N GLU A 8 17.63 7.16 20.54
CA GLU A 8 17.05 5.83 20.26
C GLU A 8 15.52 5.85 20.23
N ARG A 9 14.87 6.54 21.18
CA ARG A 9 13.39 6.62 21.19
C ARG A 9 12.83 7.54 20.10
N LEU A 10 13.44 8.71 19.89
CA LEU A 10 13.00 9.63 18.82
C LEU A 10 13.24 9.02 17.43
N GLY A 11 14.33 8.26 17.26
CA GLY A 11 14.62 7.56 16.01
C GLY A 11 13.63 6.46 15.71
N PHE A 12 13.36 5.57 16.67
CA PHE A 12 12.51 4.40 16.42
C PHE A 12 11.03 4.76 16.24
N GLU A 13 10.50 5.74 16.99
CA GLU A 13 9.12 6.19 16.80
C GLU A 13 8.95 6.88 15.44
N ASN A 14 9.85 7.78 15.06
CA ASN A 14 9.79 8.42 13.75
C ASN A 14 9.97 7.41 12.61
N PHE A 15 10.87 6.44 12.78
CA PHE A 15 11.07 5.36 11.83
C PHE A 15 9.83 4.48 11.68
N ALA A 16 9.21 4.09 12.80
CA ALA A 16 7.98 3.30 12.79
C ALA A 16 6.81 4.09 12.19
N VAL A 17 6.70 5.40 12.48
CA VAL A 17 5.68 6.28 11.90
C VAL A 17 5.88 6.47 10.40
N ASN A 18 7.12 6.60 9.91
CA ASN A 18 7.39 6.65 8.48
C ASN A 18 7.02 5.33 7.79
N ILE A 19 7.45 4.20 8.35
CA ILE A 19 7.12 2.86 7.80
C ILE A 19 5.61 2.65 7.76
N LEU A 20 4.95 2.81 8.90
CA LEU A 20 3.51 2.57 9.00
C LEU A 20 2.71 3.61 8.22
N GLY A 21 3.11 4.87 8.26
CA GLY A 21 2.47 5.95 7.53
C GLY A 21 2.51 5.72 6.02
N ASN A 22 3.67 5.38 5.48
CA ASN A 22 3.87 5.11 4.05
C ASN A 22 3.11 3.86 3.58
N ILE A 23 3.17 2.77 4.35
CA ILE A 23 2.40 1.55 4.06
C ILE A 23 0.88 1.82 4.12
N LEU A 24 0.40 2.48 5.18
CA LEU A 24 -1.03 2.75 5.38
C LEU A 24 -1.59 3.79 4.40
N ALA A 25 -0.78 4.73 3.92
CA ALA A 25 -1.19 5.68 2.89
C ALA A 25 -1.41 4.98 1.54
N PHE A 26 -0.59 3.97 1.21
CA PHE A 26 -0.63 3.28 -0.08
C PHE A 26 -1.49 2.02 -0.11
N ALA A 27 -1.77 1.40 1.03
CA ALA A 27 -2.63 0.22 1.10
C ALA A 27 -4.07 0.47 0.57
N PRO A 28 -4.76 1.59 0.89
CA PRO A 28 -6.07 1.91 0.30
C PRO A 28 -5.98 2.10 -1.22
N PHE A 29 -4.91 2.72 -1.71
CA PHE A 29 -4.70 2.92 -3.14
C PHE A 29 -4.57 1.58 -3.89
N GLY A 30 -3.73 0.67 -3.37
CA GLY A 30 -3.57 -0.69 -3.91
C GLY A 30 -4.84 -1.53 -3.86
N PHE A 31 -5.70 -1.30 -2.86
CA PHE A 31 -7.00 -1.95 -2.73
C PHE A 31 -8.05 -1.38 -3.71
N LEU A 32 -8.08 -0.06 -3.90
CA LEU A 32 -9.08 0.62 -4.71
C LEU A 32 -8.81 0.47 -6.22
N LEU A 33 -7.55 0.46 -6.65
CA LEU A 33 -7.17 0.31 -8.06
C LEU A 33 -7.88 -0.84 -8.82
N PRO A 34 -7.85 -2.10 -8.33
CA PRO A 34 -8.52 -3.23 -8.98
C PRO A 34 -10.06 -3.15 -8.91
N MET A 35 -10.59 -2.26 -8.08
CA MET A 35 -12.03 -1.98 -7.93
C MET A 35 -12.53 -1.03 -9.02
N LEU A 36 -11.70 -0.05 -9.45
CA LEU A 36 -12.06 0.92 -10.49
C LEU A 36 -12.25 0.30 -11.88
N LYS A 37 -11.36 -0.61 -12.30
CA LYS A 37 -11.52 -1.34 -13.56
C LYS A 37 -11.08 -2.80 -13.44
N LYS A 38 -11.83 -3.69 -14.08
CA LYS A 38 -11.47 -5.11 -14.22
C LYS A 38 -10.10 -5.33 -14.86
N SER A 39 -9.66 -4.43 -15.74
CA SER A 39 -8.35 -4.50 -16.41
C SER A 39 -7.17 -4.26 -15.44
N TYR A 40 -7.39 -3.56 -14.32
CA TYR A 40 -6.39 -3.32 -13.28
C TYR A 40 -6.27 -4.48 -12.28
N ARG A 41 -6.97 -5.60 -12.48
CA ARG A 41 -6.88 -6.78 -11.60
C ARG A 41 -5.65 -7.65 -11.86
N HIS A 42 -4.78 -7.27 -12.79
CA HIS A 42 -3.53 -7.99 -13.02
C HIS A 42 -2.42 -7.42 -12.12
N PHE A 43 -1.73 -8.31 -11.40
CA PHE A 43 -0.59 -7.97 -10.55
C PHE A 43 0.48 -7.15 -11.29
N PHE A 44 0.75 -7.50 -12.55
CA PHE A 44 1.69 -6.79 -13.43
C PHE A 44 1.29 -5.36 -13.79
N VAL A 45 0.04 -4.96 -13.54
CA VAL A 45 -0.43 -3.59 -13.75
C VAL A 45 -0.36 -2.81 -12.44
N ILE A 46 -0.73 -3.44 -11.32
CA ILE A 46 -0.74 -2.77 -10.01
C ILE A 46 0.67 -2.47 -9.51
N ALA A 47 1.61 -3.42 -9.60
CA ALA A 47 2.97 -3.23 -9.12
C ALA A 47 3.67 -1.99 -9.73
N PRO A 48 3.68 -1.79 -11.07
CA PRO A 48 4.25 -0.57 -11.65
C PRO A 48 3.42 0.67 -11.34
N LEU A 49 2.08 0.59 -11.26
CA LEU A 49 1.24 1.75 -10.89
C LEU A 49 1.46 2.22 -9.45
N SER A 50 1.61 1.30 -8.48
CA SER A 50 1.96 1.66 -7.11
C SER A 50 3.36 2.26 -7.02
N ALA A 51 4.32 1.72 -7.78
CA ALA A 51 5.68 2.26 -7.84
C ALA A 51 5.72 3.66 -8.48
N LEU A 52 5.01 3.87 -9.60
CA LEU A 52 4.89 5.17 -10.27
C LEU A 52 4.19 6.22 -9.42
N PHE A 53 3.12 5.82 -8.72
CA PHE A 53 2.42 6.71 -7.79
C PHE A 53 3.31 7.09 -6.60
N SER A 54 4.06 6.13 -6.05
CA SER A 54 5.04 6.40 -4.99
C SER A 54 6.13 7.36 -5.45
N LEU A 55 6.72 7.11 -6.62
CA LEU A 55 7.72 7.98 -7.21
C LEU A 55 7.18 9.40 -7.43
N SER A 56 5.90 9.53 -7.81
CA SER A 56 5.26 10.83 -7.99
C SER A 56 5.12 11.59 -6.68
N ILE A 57 4.81 10.92 -5.56
CA ILE A 57 4.72 11.55 -4.24
C ILE A 57 6.09 12.05 -3.77
N GLU A 58 7.13 11.23 -3.92
CA GLU A 58 8.49 11.65 -3.57
C GLU A 58 8.98 12.83 -4.41
N LEU A 59 8.69 12.84 -5.72
CA LEU A 59 9.03 13.96 -6.59
C LEU A 59 8.35 15.25 -6.14
N VAL A 60 7.09 15.17 -5.69
CA VAL A 60 6.37 16.32 -5.13
C VAL A 60 6.98 16.77 -3.80
N GLN A 61 7.33 15.84 -2.90
CA GLN A 61 7.97 16.15 -1.61
C GLN A 61 9.37 16.78 -1.79
N LEU A 62 10.14 16.28 -2.77
CA LEU A 62 11.44 16.81 -3.15
C LEU A 62 11.31 18.22 -3.76
N TYR A 63 10.35 18.41 -4.67
CA TYR A 63 10.11 19.71 -5.31
C TYR A 63 9.62 20.77 -4.32
N THR A 64 8.74 20.38 -3.39
CA THR A 64 8.20 21.28 -2.36
C THR A 64 9.18 21.52 -1.21
N ARG A 65 10.36 20.86 -1.20
CA ARG A 65 11.36 20.88 -0.12
C ARG A 65 10.79 20.55 1.25
N VAL A 66 9.69 19.80 1.28
CA VAL A 66 9.04 19.35 2.52
C VAL A 66 9.71 18.08 3.05
N GLY A 67 10.41 17.32 2.19
CA GLY A 67 11.12 16.09 2.55
C GLY A 67 12.41 15.86 1.78
N ILE A 68 13.20 14.90 2.24
CA ILE A 68 14.40 14.37 1.58
C ILE A 68 13.95 13.24 0.64
N PHE A 69 14.62 13.08 -0.50
CA PHE A 69 14.37 11.93 -1.38
C PHE A 69 14.93 10.67 -0.72
N ASP A 70 14.04 9.84 -0.16
CA ASP A 70 14.40 8.63 0.58
C ASP A 70 13.92 7.38 -0.16
N VAL A 71 14.86 6.60 -0.68
CA VAL A 71 14.57 5.37 -1.44
C VAL A 71 13.79 4.33 -0.61
N ASP A 72 13.94 4.37 0.71
CA ASP A 72 13.18 3.52 1.62
C ASP A 72 11.67 3.80 1.53
N ASP A 73 11.26 5.04 1.26
CA ASP A 73 9.87 5.44 1.13
C ASP A 73 9.25 4.87 -0.16
N ILE A 74 9.97 4.85 -1.29
CA ILE A 74 9.56 4.13 -2.52
C ILE A 74 9.27 2.67 -2.21
N LEU A 75 10.17 2.04 -1.46
CA LEU A 75 10.08 0.63 -1.14
C LEU A 75 8.86 0.35 -0.24
N LEU A 76 8.67 1.16 0.79
CA LEU A 76 7.56 1.05 1.75
C LEU A 76 6.20 1.29 1.10
N ASN A 77 6.09 2.32 0.27
CA ASN A 77 4.88 2.62 -0.49
C ASN A 77 4.55 1.52 -1.52
N SER A 78 5.57 0.95 -2.16
CA SER A 78 5.40 -0.20 -3.06
C SER A 78 4.88 -1.43 -2.30
N ILE A 79 5.44 -1.70 -1.11
CA ILE A 79 4.95 -2.77 -0.21
C ILE A 79 3.50 -2.51 0.21
N GLY A 80 3.17 -1.26 0.59
CA GLY A 80 1.80 -0.87 0.94
C GLY A 80 0.81 -1.13 -0.19
N GLY A 81 1.16 -0.73 -1.43
CA GLY A 81 0.33 -1.00 -2.60
C GLY A 81 0.11 -2.49 -2.88
N ILE A 82 1.16 -3.31 -2.75
CA ILE A 82 1.08 -4.77 -2.90
C ILE A 82 0.18 -5.40 -1.84
N LEU A 83 0.34 -5.00 -0.57
CA LEU A 83 -0.49 -5.49 0.54
C LEU A 83 -1.96 -5.14 0.35
N GLY A 84 -2.25 -3.90 -0.08
CA GLY A 84 -3.60 -3.45 -0.42
C GLY A 84 -4.25 -4.30 -1.52
N TYR A 85 -3.50 -4.61 -2.58
CA TYR A 85 -3.98 -5.48 -3.65
C TYR A 85 -4.19 -6.92 -3.20
N LEU A 86 -3.30 -7.46 -2.36
CA LEU A 86 -3.45 -8.81 -1.81
C LEU A 86 -4.71 -8.90 -0.97
N ALA A 87 -4.98 -7.91 -0.12
CA ALA A 87 -6.22 -7.82 0.66
C ALA A 87 -7.47 -7.80 -0.25
N PHE A 88 -7.45 -7.01 -1.33
CA PHE A 88 -8.53 -7.01 -2.33
C PHE A 88 -8.73 -8.40 -2.96
N THR A 89 -7.63 -9.05 -3.35
CA THR A 89 -7.68 -10.35 -4.03
C THR A 89 -8.27 -11.43 -3.12
N ILE A 90 -7.85 -11.48 -1.86
CA ILE A 90 -8.38 -12.40 -0.85
C ILE A 90 -9.87 -12.17 -0.65
N LEU A 91 -10.29 -10.92 -0.42
CA LEU A 91 -11.70 -10.57 -0.23
C LEU A 91 -12.53 -10.94 -1.47
N HIS A 92 -12.11 -10.54 -2.66
CA HIS A 92 -12.81 -10.85 -3.91
C HIS A 92 -12.93 -12.36 -4.14
N PHE A 93 -11.90 -13.15 -3.78
CA PHE A 93 -11.95 -14.62 -3.86
C PHE A 93 -12.97 -15.22 -2.89
N ILE A 94 -12.98 -14.77 -1.63
CA ILE A 94 -13.95 -15.21 -0.61
C ILE A 94 -15.38 -14.88 -1.04
N PHE A 95 -15.63 -13.64 -1.48
CA PHE A 95 -16.96 -13.20 -1.93
C PHE A 95 -17.43 -13.97 -3.16
N ARG A 96 -16.54 -14.26 -4.13
CA ARG A 96 -16.90 -15.10 -5.29
C ARG A 96 -17.23 -16.54 -4.92
N ARG A 97 -16.50 -17.15 -3.97
CA ARG A 97 -16.81 -18.51 -3.48
C ARG A 97 -18.20 -18.58 -2.86
N LYS A 98 -18.51 -17.63 -1.97
CA LYS A 98 -19.82 -17.55 -1.28
C LYS A 98 -20.99 -17.42 -2.26
N HIS A 99 -20.81 -16.64 -3.33
CA HIS A 99 -21.84 -16.45 -4.36
C HIS A 99 -22.05 -17.69 -5.25
N LYS A 100 -21.01 -18.52 -5.42
CA LYS A 100 -21.11 -19.78 -6.20
C LYS A 100 -21.87 -20.85 -5.42
N GLU A 101 -21.60 -21.00 -4.13
CA GLU A 101 -22.28 -21.95 -3.24
C GLU A 101 -23.77 -21.62 -3.03
N THR A 102 -24.12 -20.32 -2.98
CA THR A 102 -25.51 -19.88 -2.79
C THR A 102 -26.38 -20.11 -4.04
N ASN A 103 -25.78 -20.03 -5.25
CA ASN A 103 -26.50 -20.31 -6.50
C ASN A 103 -26.69 -21.82 -6.72
N VAL A 104 -25.75 -22.67 -6.30
CA VAL A 104 -25.92 -24.14 -6.37
C VAL A 104 -27.10 -24.58 -5.50
N LYS A 105 -27.18 -24.12 -4.25
CA LYS A 105 -28.29 -24.46 -3.33
C LYS A 105 -29.68 -23.93 -3.72
N LYS A 106 -29.78 -23.01 -4.70
CA LYS A 106 -31.06 -22.49 -5.21
C LYS A 106 -31.51 -23.20 -6.49
N GLY A 107 -30.64 -23.98 -7.11
CA GLY A 107 -30.92 -24.75 -8.33
C GLY A 107 -31.26 -26.22 -8.10
N ASP A 108 -31.12 -26.69 -6.85
CA ASP A 108 -31.57 -28.00 -6.35
C ASP A 108 -32.93 -27.85 -5.64
#